data_AF-A0A9N9WHM7-F1
#
_entry.id   AF-A0A9N9WHM7-F1
#
_cell.length_a   1.000
_cell.length_b   1.000
_cell.length_c   1.000
_cell.angle_alpha   90.00
_cell.angle_beta   90.00
_cell.angle_gamma   90.00
#
_symmetry.space_group_name_H-M   'P 1'
#
loop_
_entity.id
_entity.type
_entity.pdbx_description
1 polymer ?
#
loop_
_entity_poly.entity_id
_entity_poly.type
_entity_poly.pdbx_seq_one_letter_code
_entity_poly.pdbx_strand_id
1 'polypeptide(L)'
;MEDGVTCASTSPVKASLLFTNRYYIRRVGLDGGATEVLAHNMSNAVALDMDYARGCLYWSDVTRLASTIRRACRLPPAPAPVSATAPLTPAPYQVSEYKLLI
;
A
#
# COMPACT_ATOMS: atom_id res chain seq x y z
N MET A 1 7.10 -17.33 -23.93
CA MET A 1 6.70 -18.04 -22.70
C MET A 1 5.73 -19.11 -23.18
N GLU A 2 6.22 -20.31 -23.50
CA GLU A 2 5.51 -21.31 -24.32
C GLU A 2 5.45 -22.70 -23.69
N ASP A 3 6.08 -22.85 -22.53
CA ASP A 3 6.36 -24.11 -21.85
C ASP A 3 5.57 -24.28 -20.54
N GLY A 4 4.69 -23.32 -20.21
CA GLY A 4 3.68 -23.45 -19.14
C GLY A 4 4.21 -23.50 -17.71
N VAL A 5 5.53 -23.41 -17.51
CA VAL A 5 6.16 -23.40 -16.18
C VAL A 5 6.06 -21.99 -15.56
N THR A 6 5.53 -21.91 -14.34
CA THR A 6 5.52 -20.68 -13.54
C THR A 6 6.35 -20.88 -12.28
N CYS A 7 7.25 -19.93 -12.00
CA CYS A 7 8.02 -19.89 -10.74
C CYS A 7 7.20 -19.19 -9.67
N ALA A 8 7.10 -19.78 -8.48
CA ALA A 8 6.51 -19.15 -7.30
C ALA A 8 7.59 -18.60 -6.38
N SER A 9 7.30 -17.48 -5.71
CA SER A 9 8.18 -16.92 -4.68
C SER A 9 8.27 -17.85 -3.47
N THR A 10 9.48 -18.05 -2.95
CA THR A 10 9.74 -18.80 -1.70
C THR A 10 9.63 -17.92 -0.45
N SER A 11 9.37 -16.61 -0.62
CA SER A 11 9.23 -15.68 0.50
C SER A 11 8.04 -16.08 1.37
N PRO A 12 8.17 -16.05 2.71
CA PRO A 12 7.03 -16.23 3.60
C PRO A 12 6.03 -15.08 3.48
N VAL A 13 6.41 -13.93 2.92
CA VAL A 13 5.50 -12.79 2.76
C VAL A 13 4.57 -13.02 1.58
N LYS A 14 3.25 -12.90 1.80
CA LYS A 14 2.27 -12.98 0.72
C LYS A 14 2.31 -11.72 -0.14
N ALA A 15 2.36 -11.92 -1.45
CA ALA A 15 2.19 -10.84 -2.41
C ALA A 15 0.79 -10.23 -2.26
N SER A 16 0.71 -8.92 -2.44
CA SER A 16 -0.54 -8.17 -2.35
C SER A 16 -0.55 -7.07 -3.40
N LEU A 17 -1.75 -6.68 -3.84
CA LEU A 17 -1.95 -5.58 -4.76
C LEU A 17 -2.27 -4.31 -3.97
N LEU A 18 -1.51 -3.25 -4.23
CA LEU A 18 -1.79 -1.91 -3.75
C LEU A 18 -2.45 -1.11 -4.86
N PHE A 19 -3.53 -0.42 -4.54
CA PHE A 19 -4.23 0.40 -5.53
C PHE A 19 -4.87 1.64 -4.91
N THR A 20 -4.92 2.71 -5.71
CA THR A 20 -5.69 3.92 -5.40
C THR A 20 -7.15 3.74 -5.85
N ASN A 21 -8.10 4.22 -5.04
CA ASN A 21 -9.49 4.43 -5.44
C ASN A 21 -9.88 5.88 -5.13
N ARG A 22 -9.24 6.82 -5.84
CA ARG A 22 -9.38 8.29 -5.76
C ARG A 22 -9.16 8.89 -4.36
N TYR A 23 -9.98 8.53 -3.39
CA TYR A 23 -9.96 9.03 -2.01
C TYR A 23 -9.22 8.09 -1.04
N TYR A 24 -8.94 6.85 -1.46
CA TYR A 24 -8.34 5.80 -0.63
C TYR A 24 -7.16 5.12 -1.32
N ILE A 25 -6.21 4.61 -0.53
CA ILE A 25 -5.23 3.61 -0.95
C ILE A 25 -5.52 2.35 -0.18
N ARG A 26 -5.66 1.24 -0.91
CA ARG A 26 -6.06 -0.05 -0.38
C ARG A 26 -5.06 -1.12 -0.75
N ARG A 27 -5.05 -2.16 0.09
CA ARG A 27 -4.30 -3.39 -0.12
C ARG A 27 -5.26 -4.56 -0.23
N VAL A 28 -4.99 -5.48 -1.15
CA VAL A 28 -5.74 -6.73 -1.30
C VAL A 28 -4.78 -7.90 -1.51
N GLY A 29 -5.06 -9.04 -0.88
CA GLY A 29 -4.33 -10.28 -1.15
C GLY A 29 -4.62 -10.80 -2.55
N LEU A 30 -3.68 -11.54 -3.14
CA LEU A 30 -3.89 -12.17 -4.46
C LEU A 30 -4.83 -13.38 -4.41
N ASP A 31 -5.24 -13.80 -3.20
CA ASP A 31 -6.23 -14.84 -2.93
C ASP A 31 -7.68 -14.34 -3.03
N GLY A 32 -7.89 -13.06 -3.34
CA GLY A 32 -9.23 -12.46 -3.44
C GLY A 32 -9.88 -12.16 -2.08
N GLY A 33 -9.08 -12.14 -1.00
CA GLY A 33 -9.54 -11.84 0.34
C GLY A 33 -10.00 -10.40 0.55
N ALA A 34 -10.39 -10.10 1.80
CA ALA A 34 -10.85 -8.76 2.18
C ALA A 34 -9.78 -7.68 1.93
N THR A 35 -10.22 -6.51 1.49
CA THR A 35 -9.32 -5.38 1.24
C THR A 35 -9.11 -4.56 2.51
N GLU A 36 -7.86 -4.17 2.76
CA GLU A 36 -7.44 -3.32 3.85
C GLU A 36 -7.28 -1.87 3.36
N VAL A 37 -7.68 -0.89 4.17
CA VAL A 37 -7.47 0.54 3.87
C VAL A 37 -6.18 0.98 4.53
N LEU A 38 -5.18 1.38 3.73
CA LEU A 38 -3.88 1.84 4.21
C LEU A 38 -3.83 3.36 4.42
N ALA A 39 -4.49 4.12 3.53
CA ALA A 39 -4.58 5.57 3.63
C ALA A 39 -5.91 6.06 3.07
N HIS A 40 -6.35 7.23 3.53
CA HIS A 40 -7.61 7.86 3.14
C HIS A 40 -7.47 9.38 3.11
N ASN A 41 -8.54 10.07 2.71
CA ASN A 41 -8.64 11.53 2.66
C ASN A 41 -7.74 12.19 1.61
N MET A 42 -7.53 11.52 0.49
CA MET A 42 -6.92 12.12 -0.70
C MET A 42 -7.98 12.85 -1.51
N SER A 43 -7.61 13.91 -2.23
CA SER A 43 -8.56 14.62 -3.09
C SER A 43 -8.82 13.84 -4.39
N ASN A 44 -7.73 13.39 -5.02
CA ASN A 44 -7.75 12.57 -6.23
C ASN A 44 -6.38 11.91 -6.43
N ALA A 45 -6.16 10.79 -5.73
CA ALA A 45 -4.98 9.96 -5.89
C ALA A 45 -5.04 9.15 -7.20
N VAL A 46 -4.01 9.28 -8.04
CA VAL A 46 -3.97 8.69 -9.39
C VAL A 46 -2.81 7.73 -9.64
N ALA A 47 -1.72 7.85 -8.87
CA ALA A 47 -0.58 6.93 -8.94
C ALA A 47 0.01 6.72 -7.54
N LEU A 48 0.62 5.55 -7.31
CA LEU A 48 1.35 5.21 -6.09
C LEU A 48 2.59 4.37 -6.38
N ASP A 49 3.55 4.39 -5.46
CA ASP A 49 4.70 3.48 -5.42
C ASP A 49 5.14 3.24 -3.96
N MET A 50 5.84 2.13 -3.70
CA MET A 50 6.21 1.68 -2.36
C MET A 50 7.70 1.32 -2.24
N ASP A 51 8.36 1.94 -1.27
CA ASP A 51 9.63 1.47 -0.72
C ASP A 51 9.33 0.39 0.32
N TYR A 52 9.37 -0.88 -0.12
CA TYR A 52 9.03 -2.04 0.71
C TYR A 52 9.98 -2.20 1.91
N ALA A 53 11.29 -2.01 1.70
CA ALA A 53 12.29 -2.15 2.75
C ALA A 53 12.11 -1.12 3.87
N ARG A 54 11.69 0.10 3.53
CA ARG A 54 11.41 1.16 4.53
C ARG A 54 9.96 1.23 4.98
N GLY A 55 9.07 0.41 4.39
CA GLY A 55 7.64 0.44 4.68
C GLY A 55 7.00 1.80 4.41
N CYS A 56 7.40 2.46 3.31
CA CYS A 56 6.94 3.79 2.93
C CYS A 56 6.20 3.77 1.59
N LEU A 57 5.05 4.42 1.57
CA LEU A 57 4.21 4.60 0.39
C LEU A 57 4.21 6.06 -0.04
N TYR A 58 4.31 6.27 -1.34
CA TYR A 58 4.29 7.56 -2.00
C TYR A 58 3.14 7.57 -2.99
N TRP A 59 2.44 8.70 -3.10
CA TRP A 59 1.35 8.83 -4.07
C TRP A 59 1.24 10.25 -4.59
N SER A 60 0.72 10.38 -5.82
CA SER A 60 0.35 11.66 -6.38
C SER A 60 -1.11 11.98 -6.08
N ASP A 61 -1.37 13.17 -5.57
CA ASP A 61 -2.71 13.72 -5.37
C ASP A 61 -2.89 14.93 -6.30
N VAL A 62 -3.75 14.78 -7.31
CA VAL A 62 -3.84 15.66 -8.48
C VAL A 62 -5.24 16.25 -8.58
N THR A 63 -5.35 17.55 -8.36
CA THR A 63 -6.61 18.30 -8.53
C THR A 63 -6.50 19.27 -9.71
N ARG A 64 -7.60 19.97 -10.03
CA ARG A 64 -7.57 21.04 -11.03
C ARG A 64 -6.72 22.25 -10.60
N LEU A 65 -6.52 22.44 -9.29
CA LEU A 65 -5.87 23.63 -8.74
C LEU A 65 -4.40 23.38 -8.38
N ALA A 66 -4.06 22.15 -7.97
CA ALA A 66 -2.71 21.79 -7.55
C ALA A 66 -2.47 20.28 -7.69
N SER A 67 -1.19 19.93 -7.85
CA SER A 67 -0.70 18.56 -7.78
C SER A 67 0.36 18.45 -6.69
N THR A 68 0.31 17.39 -5.89
CA THR A 68 1.27 17.15 -4.80
C THR A 68 1.70 15.69 -4.77
N ILE A 69 2.95 15.42 -4.39
CA ILE A 69 3.40 14.08 -4.02
C ILE A 69 3.33 13.99 -2.49
N ARG A 70 2.59 13.03 -1.99
CA ARG A 70 2.42 12.75 -0.56
C ARG A 70 3.14 11.46 -0.20
N ARG A 71 3.43 11.30 1.10
CA ARG A 71 4.15 10.14 1.63
C ARG A 71 3.60 9.74 2.99
N ALA A 72 3.57 8.43 3.24
CA ALA A 72 3.34 7.90 4.58
C ALA A 72 4.19 6.65 4.79
N CYS A 73 4.69 6.48 6.00
CA CYS A 73 5.59 5.39 6.38
C CYS A 73 5.06 4.65 7.60
N ARG A 74 5.74 3.58 7.98
CA ARG A 74 5.31 2.65 9.04
C ARG A 74 4.01 1.95 8.68
N LEU A 75 3.84 1.65 7.39
CA LEU A 75 2.74 0.81 6.94
C LEU A 75 2.88 -0.60 7.52
N PRO A 76 1.77 -1.24 7.90
CA PRO A 76 1.81 -2.63 8.32
C PRO A 76 2.39 -3.47 7.17
N PRO A 77 3.29 -4.45 7.45
CA PRO A 77 3.75 -5.38 6.42
C PRO A 77 2.54 -6.11 5.82
N ALA A 78 2.69 -6.59 4.58
CA ALA A 78 1.68 -7.47 4.01
C ALA A 78 1.49 -8.66 4.96
N PRO A 79 0.25 -9.10 5.22
CA PRO A 79 0.00 -10.18 6.15
C PRO A 79 0.83 -11.40 5.75
N ALA A 80 1.74 -11.81 6.63
CA ALA A 80 2.38 -13.12 6.53
C ALA A 80 1.28 -14.20 6.66
N PRO A 81 1.45 -15.40 6.07
CA PRO A 81 0.57 -16.52 6.36
C PRO A 81 0.55 -16.69 7.87
N VAL A 82 -0.66 -16.61 8.41
CA VAL A 82 -0.96 -16.59 9.83
C VAL A 82 -0.44 -17.88 10.47
N SER A 83 0.80 -17.88 10.97
CA SER A 83 1.12 -18.75 12.10
C SER A 83 0.59 -18.02 13.32
N ALA A 84 -0.37 -18.67 13.97
CA ALA A 84 -1.21 -18.14 15.03
C ALA A 84 -0.45 -17.37 16.12
N THR A 85 -1.18 -16.52 16.84
CA THR A 85 -0.88 -15.99 18.20
C THR A 85 -0.26 -14.60 18.36
N ALA A 86 -0.85 -13.53 17.77
CA ALA A 86 -0.64 -12.17 18.30
C ALA A 86 -1.90 -11.30 18.21
N PRO A 87 -2.25 -10.51 19.26
CA PRO A 87 -3.44 -9.66 19.25
C PRO A 87 -3.33 -8.54 18.23
N LEU A 88 -4.36 -8.41 17.38
CA LEU A 88 -4.49 -7.35 16.37
C LEU A 88 -4.97 -6.05 17.04
N THR A 89 -4.07 -5.26 17.61
CA THR A 89 -4.37 -3.84 17.87
C THR A 89 -3.79 -2.98 16.74
N PRO A 90 -4.61 -2.38 15.87
CA PRO A 90 -4.11 -1.46 14.86
C PRO A 90 -3.61 -0.18 15.53
N ALA A 91 -2.30 0.09 15.45
CA ALA A 91 -1.75 1.37 15.86
C ALA A 91 -2.27 2.48 14.93
N PRO A 92 -2.55 3.70 15.44
CA PRO A 92 -3.09 4.78 14.63
C PRO A 92 -2.07 5.21 13.56
N TYR A 93 -2.48 5.11 12.30
CA TYR A 93 -1.70 5.54 11.13
C TYR A 93 -1.45 7.05 11.18
N GLN A 94 -0.21 7.49 11.00
CA GLN A 94 0.16 8.90 10.97
C GLN A 94 0.48 9.30 9.53
N VAL A 95 -0.37 10.14 8.93
CA VAL A 95 -0.12 10.76 7.63
C VAL A 95 0.71 12.01 7.85
N SER A 96 1.96 11.99 7.38
CA SER A 96 2.84 13.16 7.41
C SER A 96 2.76 13.90 6.06
N GLU A 97 2.21 15.12 6.05
CA GLU A 97 2.25 15.98 4.86
C GLU A 97 3.64 16.62 4.74
N TYR A 98 4.39 16.25 3.70
CA TYR A 98 5.60 16.96 3.31
C TYR A 98 5.32 17.72 2.02
N LYS A 99 5.34 19.05 2.10
CA LYS A 99 5.31 19.91 0.91
C LYS A 99 6.71 19.91 0.30
N LEU A 100 6.91 19.11 -0.74
CA LEU A 100 8.12 19.22 -1.54
C LEU A 100 8.03 20.53 -2.32
N LEU A 101 8.81 21.53 -1.92
CA LEU A 101 9.08 22.71 -2.72
C LEU A 101 10.04 22.27 -3.83
N ILE A 102 9.55 22.24 -5.06
CA ILE A 102 10.36 22.16 -6.27
C ILE A 102 10.71 23.57 -6.70
#